data_AF-A0A847B004-F1
#
_entry.id   AF-A0A847B004-F1
#
_cell.length_a   1.000
_cell.length_b   1.000
_cell.length_c   1.000
_cell.angle_alpha   90.00
_cell.angle_beta   90.00
_cell.angle_gamma   90.00
#
_symmetry.space_group_name_H-M   'P 1'
#
loop_
_entity.id
_entity.type
_entity.pdbx_description
1 polymer ?
#
loop_
_entity_poly.entity_id
_entity_poly.type
_entity_poly.pdbx_seq_one_letter_code
_entity_poly.pdbx_strand_id
1 'polypeptide(L)'
;MENRFIVNIIHRPEMVPEYAKTVLGKKAKDNREAFLNESLDIFKLQQDIAHRHGLKTTIQMTYASLFNDEAVRIAKEHHRTYGDELSLTLLGLPCKEFNDKYQTKDFCIWMFSKEQKRNIIDDAFTLFKNRFGFYPTSTGSYYLDAYSISYIKSKYPDVVCAVATCWEEGPKAYHTTNNSWYTFMDGGPWNPWIPSKINTHVPAQNEAEDSG
;
A
#
# COMPACT_ATOMS: atom_id res chain seq x y z
N MET A 1 21.99 -22.33 14.56
CA MET A 1 21.41 -21.10 13.98
C MET A 1 21.04 -20.20 15.14
N GLU A 2 21.61 -19.00 15.24
CA GLU A 2 21.10 -18.00 16.18
C GLU A 2 19.65 -17.69 15.82
N ASN A 3 18.75 -17.73 16.81
CA ASN A 3 17.36 -17.32 16.64
C ASN A 3 17.34 -15.81 16.37
N ARG A 4 17.25 -15.44 15.09
CA ARG A 4 17.12 -14.04 14.67
C ARG A 4 15.66 -13.62 14.75
N PHE A 5 15.37 -12.65 15.60
CA PHE A 5 14.07 -11.95 15.59
C PHE A 5 14.11 -10.85 14.53
N ILE A 6 13.17 -10.89 13.59
CA ILE A 6 13.04 -9.89 12.52
C ILE A 6 11.72 -9.17 12.70
N VAL A 7 11.76 -7.84 12.74
CA VAL A 7 10.58 -6.97 12.84
C VAL A 7 10.59 -5.98 11.67
N ASN A 8 9.46 -5.88 10.97
CA ASN A 8 9.23 -4.87 9.95
C ASN A 8 8.19 -3.88 10.46
N ILE A 9 8.52 -2.60 10.46
CA ILE A 9 7.63 -1.53 10.93
C ILE A 9 7.25 -0.69 9.72
N ILE A 10 5.98 -0.78 9.32
CA ILE A 10 5.45 -0.07 8.17
C ILE A 10 4.52 1.02 8.67
N HIS A 11 4.84 2.26 8.34
CA HIS A 11 3.99 3.41 8.63
C HIS A 11 3.47 3.99 7.33
N ARG A 12 2.21 4.40 7.34
CA ARG A 12 1.52 4.92 6.17
C ARG A 12 0.93 6.28 6.50
N PRO A 13 1.37 7.38 5.87
CA PRO A 13 0.75 8.68 6.05
C PRO A 13 -0.64 8.67 5.39
N GLU A 14 -1.66 8.43 6.19
CA GLU A 14 -3.06 8.54 5.78
C GLU A 14 -3.51 9.99 5.81
N MET A 15 -4.11 10.47 4.72
CA MET A 15 -4.59 11.86 4.64
C MET A 15 -6.08 11.96 5.02
N VAL A 16 -6.90 11.05 4.53
CA VAL A 16 -8.31 10.91 4.94
C VAL A 16 -8.63 9.43 4.93
N PRO A 17 -8.82 8.78 6.08
CA PRO A 17 -9.11 7.36 6.11
C PRO A 17 -10.40 7.05 5.33
N GLU A 18 -10.39 5.96 4.55
CA GLU A 18 -11.55 5.56 3.73
C GLU A 18 -12.85 5.43 4.54
N TYR A 19 -12.73 5.01 5.81
CA TYR A 19 -13.86 4.85 6.75
C TYR A 19 -14.43 6.18 7.29
N ALA A 20 -13.71 7.30 7.16
CA ALA A 20 -14.19 8.60 7.65
C ALA A 20 -15.47 9.04 6.91
N LYS A 21 -15.66 8.60 5.65
CA LYS A 21 -16.88 8.88 4.88
C LYS A 21 -18.08 8.03 5.32
N THR A 22 -17.85 6.78 5.73
CA THR A 22 -18.91 5.83 6.10
C THR A 22 -19.33 5.97 7.56
N VAL A 23 -18.40 6.28 8.47
CA VAL A 23 -18.68 6.40 9.92
C VAL A 23 -19.28 7.77 10.30
N LEU A 24 -18.90 8.85 9.61
CA LEU A 24 -19.23 10.21 10.05
C LEU A 24 -20.26 10.96 9.18
N GLY A 25 -20.66 10.40 8.04
CA GLY A 25 -21.67 11.00 7.16
C GLY A 25 -21.38 12.47 6.82
N LYS A 26 -22.38 13.35 6.96
CA LYS A 26 -22.27 14.80 6.66
C LYS A 26 -21.21 15.55 7.50
N LYS A 27 -20.82 15.05 8.68
CA LYS A 27 -19.85 15.74 9.56
C LYS A 27 -18.40 15.73 9.05
N ALA A 28 -18.06 14.84 8.11
CA ALA A 28 -16.73 14.78 7.52
C ALA A 28 -16.42 15.95 6.57
N LYS A 29 -17.45 16.63 6.03
CA LYS A 29 -17.25 17.79 5.14
C LYS A 29 -16.84 19.05 5.90
N ASP A 30 -17.37 19.26 7.11
CA ASP A 30 -17.17 20.51 7.87
C ASP A 30 -15.83 20.56 8.62
N ASN A 31 -15.15 19.42 8.84
CA ASN A 31 -13.92 19.31 9.63
C ASN A 31 -12.73 18.66 8.89
N ARG A 32 -12.72 18.68 7.55
CA ARG A 32 -11.71 17.98 6.74
C ARG A 32 -10.26 18.37 7.08
N GLU A 33 -10.00 19.65 7.34
CA GLU A 33 -8.67 20.13 7.72
C GLU A 33 -8.23 19.59 9.09
N ALA A 34 -9.14 19.55 10.07
CA ALA A 34 -8.86 18.99 11.39
C ALA A 34 -8.50 17.50 11.31
N PHE A 35 -9.19 16.72 10.48
CA PHE A 35 -8.89 15.29 10.27
C PHE A 35 -7.57 15.05 9.53
N LEU A 36 -7.24 15.88 8.55
CA LEU A 36 -5.95 15.84 7.85
C LEU A 36 -4.80 16.08 8.84
N ASN A 37 -4.96 17.09 9.71
CA ASN A 37 -3.99 17.39 10.75
C ASN A 37 -3.85 16.25 11.76
N GLU A 38 -4.97 15.72 12.26
CA GLU A 38 -4.97 14.59 13.21
C GLU A 38 -4.30 13.34 12.62
N SER A 39 -4.62 12.98 11.39
CA SER A 39 -4.04 11.79 10.73
C SER A 39 -2.53 11.94 10.53
N LEU A 40 -2.09 13.14 10.14
CA LEU A 40 -0.67 13.44 9.97
C LEU A 40 0.07 13.50 11.33
N ASP A 41 -0.58 13.99 12.38
CA ASP A 41 -0.02 14.01 13.73
C ASP A 41 0.12 12.61 14.32
N ILE A 42 -0.82 11.69 14.04
CA ILE A 42 -0.67 10.26 14.36
C ILE A 42 0.55 9.68 13.65
N PHE A 43 0.71 9.94 12.34
CA PHE A 43 1.87 9.48 11.58
C PHE A 43 3.19 10.02 12.17
N LYS A 44 3.25 11.32 12.50
CA LYS A 44 4.42 11.93 13.15
C LYS A 44 4.72 11.29 14.50
N LEU A 45 3.71 11.04 15.33
CA LEU A 45 3.87 10.40 16.63
C LEU A 45 4.40 8.97 16.51
N GLN A 46 3.85 8.19 15.57
CA GLN A 46 4.31 6.81 15.30
C GLN A 46 5.78 6.78 14.85
N GLN A 47 6.16 7.69 13.95
CA GLN A 47 7.53 7.85 13.50
C GLN A 47 8.47 8.24 14.66
N ASP A 48 8.11 9.26 15.44
CA ASP A 48 8.88 9.71 16.59
C ASP A 48 9.11 8.59 17.62
N ILE A 49 8.09 7.79 17.92
CA ILE A 49 8.21 6.64 18.83
C ILE A 49 9.22 5.63 18.27
N ALA A 50 9.11 5.25 16.99
CA ALA A 50 10.05 4.31 16.37
C ALA A 50 11.50 4.81 16.44
N HIS A 51 11.73 6.07 16.05
CA HIS A 51 13.06 6.67 16.01
C HIS A 51 13.67 6.86 17.41
N ARG A 52 12.87 7.24 18.43
CA ARG A 52 13.33 7.31 19.82
C ARG A 52 13.80 5.97 20.38
N HIS A 53 13.33 4.86 19.81
CA HIS A 53 13.76 3.51 20.15
C HIS A 53 14.82 2.95 19.20
N GLY A 54 15.39 3.77 18.31
CA GLY A 54 16.43 3.36 17.36
C GLY A 54 15.91 2.41 16.26
N LEU A 55 14.60 2.37 16.03
CA LEU A 55 13.97 1.53 15.03
C LEU A 55 13.81 2.30 13.72
N LYS A 56 14.15 1.65 12.61
CA LYS A 56 13.86 2.15 11.26
C LYS A 56 12.48 1.71 10.81
N THR A 57 11.89 2.48 9.92
CA THR A 57 10.57 2.21 9.37
C THR A 57 10.60 2.18 7.84
N THR A 58 9.64 1.49 7.25
CA THR A 58 9.27 1.67 5.84
C THR A 58 8.07 2.60 5.78
N ILE A 59 8.23 3.74 5.14
CA ILE A 59 7.16 4.73 4.92
C ILE A 59 6.48 4.37 3.61
N GLN A 60 5.31 3.74 3.69
CA GLN A 60 4.48 3.42 2.52
C GLN A 60 3.60 4.61 2.16
N MET A 61 4.04 5.41 1.20
CA MET A 61 3.28 6.56 0.69
C MET A 61 1.99 6.09 0.01
N THR A 62 0.84 6.63 0.43
CA THR A 62 -0.43 6.47 -0.28
C THR A 62 -0.50 7.39 -1.50
N TYR A 63 -1.37 7.07 -2.46
CA TYR A 63 -1.65 7.95 -3.59
C TYR A 63 -2.04 9.37 -3.13
N ALA A 64 -2.87 9.48 -2.08
CA ALA A 64 -3.25 10.76 -1.49
C ALA A 64 -2.06 11.52 -0.87
N SER A 65 -1.21 10.83 -0.11
CA SER A 65 -0.08 11.45 0.59
C SER A 65 0.98 12.02 -0.35
N LEU A 66 1.08 11.49 -1.59
CA LEU A 66 1.99 12.02 -2.60
C LEU A 66 1.65 13.45 -3.02
N PHE A 67 0.39 13.88 -2.90
CA PHE A 67 -0.05 15.25 -3.15
C PHE A 67 0.11 16.17 -1.93
N ASN A 68 0.46 15.64 -0.76
CA ASN A 68 0.65 16.44 0.44
C ASN A 68 2.15 16.80 0.61
N ASP A 69 2.46 18.09 0.55
CA ASP A 69 3.84 18.57 0.66
C ASP A 69 4.45 18.33 2.04
N GLU A 70 3.66 18.39 3.11
CA GLU A 70 4.15 18.14 4.45
C GLU A 70 4.53 16.67 4.66
N ALA A 71 3.66 15.73 4.27
CA ALA A 71 3.92 14.30 4.34
C ALA A 71 5.17 13.92 3.53
N VAL A 72 5.29 14.43 2.30
CA VAL A 72 6.47 14.19 1.46
C VAL A 72 7.75 14.79 2.06
N ARG A 73 7.66 16.00 2.64
CA ARG A 73 8.80 16.64 3.32
C ARG A 73 9.25 15.81 4.52
N ILE A 74 8.32 15.34 5.36
CA ILE A 74 8.62 14.49 6.52
C ILE A 74 9.25 13.18 6.06
N ALA A 75 8.67 12.52 5.07
CA ALA A 75 9.21 11.26 4.54
C ALA A 75 10.64 11.41 4.01
N LYS A 76 10.92 12.47 3.23
CA LYS A 76 12.29 12.78 2.76
C LYS A 76 13.27 13.02 3.91
N GLU A 77 12.83 13.77 4.92
CA GLU A 77 13.65 14.05 6.09
C GLU A 77 13.96 12.77 6.87
N HIS A 78 12.97 11.92 7.11
CA HIS A 78 13.16 10.68 7.86
C HIS A 78 14.01 9.66 7.10
N HIS A 79 13.85 9.58 5.78
CA HIS A 79 14.74 8.82 4.91
C HIS A 79 16.20 9.29 5.05
N ARG A 80 16.44 10.60 5.00
CA ARG A 80 17.80 11.19 5.10
C ARG A 80 18.42 11.02 6.48
N THR A 81 17.63 11.21 7.54
CA THR A 81 18.12 11.32 8.92
C THR A 81 18.18 9.97 9.62
N TYR A 82 17.18 9.11 9.44
CA TYR A 82 17.08 7.81 10.13
C TYR A 82 17.38 6.63 9.19
N GLY A 83 17.40 6.85 7.88
CA GLY A 83 17.56 5.79 6.90
C GLY A 83 16.31 4.94 6.73
N ASP A 84 15.13 5.52 6.97
CA ASP A 84 13.84 4.89 6.70
C ASP A 84 13.67 4.61 5.20
N GLU A 85 13.04 3.50 4.86
CA GLU A 85 12.73 3.18 3.46
C GLU A 85 11.56 4.03 2.97
N LEU A 86 11.63 4.50 1.72
CA LEU A 86 10.51 5.14 1.03
C LEU A 86 9.88 4.14 0.06
N SER A 87 8.65 3.73 0.37
CA SER A 87 7.85 2.77 -0.40
C SER A 87 6.57 3.44 -0.92
N LEU A 88 5.92 2.79 -1.87
CA LEU A 88 4.59 3.15 -2.35
C LEU A 88 3.58 2.10 -1.90
N THR A 89 2.31 2.48 -1.72
CA THR A 89 1.21 1.51 -1.60
C THR A 89 0.08 1.85 -2.56
N LEU A 90 -0.55 0.79 -3.09
CA LEU A 90 -1.77 0.79 -3.88
C LEU A 90 -3.01 0.49 -3.02
N LEU A 91 -2.89 0.58 -1.69
CA LEU A 91 -4.00 0.62 -0.74
C LEU A 91 -4.31 2.08 -0.40
N GLY A 92 -5.59 2.44 -0.26
CA GLY A 92 -5.96 3.84 -0.03
C GLY A 92 -5.90 4.70 -1.29
N LEU A 93 -6.22 4.14 -2.46
CA LEU A 93 -6.24 4.87 -3.73
C LEU A 93 -7.26 6.04 -3.77
N PRO A 94 -8.48 5.92 -3.20
CA PRO A 94 -9.47 6.99 -3.32
C PRO A 94 -9.07 8.28 -2.61
N CYS A 95 -8.73 9.30 -3.40
CA CYS A 95 -8.61 10.69 -2.97
C CYS A 95 -9.31 11.61 -3.97
N LYS A 96 -9.23 12.93 -3.79
CA LYS A 96 -9.87 13.87 -4.73
C LYS A 96 -9.32 13.67 -6.15
N GLU A 97 -7.99 13.63 -6.27
CA GLU A 97 -7.24 13.51 -7.50
C GLU A 97 -7.54 12.20 -8.23
N PHE A 98 -7.60 11.09 -7.49
CA PHE A 98 -7.95 9.79 -8.04
C PHE A 98 -9.39 9.74 -8.56
N ASN A 99 -10.35 10.25 -7.78
CA ASN A 99 -11.76 10.26 -8.17
C ASN A 99 -12.01 11.16 -9.38
N ASP A 100 -11.38 12.34 -9.42
CA ASP A 100 -11.49 13.26 -10.55
C ASP A 100 -10.92 12.64 -11.84
N LYS A 101 -9.85 11.85 -11.74
CA LYS A 101 -9.16 11.23 -12.88
C LYS A 101 -9.83 9.96 -13.40
N TYR A 102 -10.19 9.03 -12.52
CA TYR A 102 -10.65 7.70 -12.92
C TYR A 102 -12.18 7.54 -12.90
N GLN A 103 -12.91 8.48 -12.29
CA GLN A 103 -14.38 8.53 -12.29
C GLN A 103 -15.04 7.18 -11.97
N THR A 104 -14.51 6.49 -10.96
CA THR A 104 -14.91 5.13 -10.59
C THR A 104 -15.47 5.07 -9.17
N LYS A 105 -16.26 4.02 -8.91
CA LYS A 105 -16.74 3.67 -7.56
C LYS A 105 -15.88 2.60 -6.91
N ASP A 106 -15.05 1.91 -7.69
CA ASP A 106 -14.10 0.93 -7.18
C ASP A 106 -12.97 1.64 -6.45
N PHE A 107 -12.47 1.03 -5.38
CA PHE A 107 -11.44 1.64 -4.53
C PHE A 107 -10.21 0.75 -4.35
N CYS A 108 -10.37 -0.56 -4.56
CA CYS A 108 -9.31 -1.54 -4.41
C CYS A 108 -8.66 -1.89 -5.75
N ILE A 109 -7.32 -1.92 -5.82
CA ILE A 109 -6.58 -2.17 -7.06
C ILE A 109 -7.01 -3.46 -7.79
N TRP A 110 -7.36 -4.51 -7.05
CA TRP A 110 -7.75 -5.81 -7.64
C TRP A 110 -9.13 -5.80 -8.30
N MET A 111 -10.00 -4.83 -7.99
CA MET A 111 -11.34 -4.71 -8.58
C MET A 111 -11.32 -4.14 -9.99
N PHE A 112 -10.24 -3.47 -10.39
CA PHE A 112 -10.12 -2.83 -11.69
C PHE A 112 -9.81 -3.82 -12.82
N SER A 113 -10.17 -3.43 -14.06
CA SER A 113 -9.75 -4.19 -15.25
C SER A 113 -8.23 -4.20 -15.41
N LYS A 114 -7.69 -5.13 -16.20
CA LYS A 114 -6.24 -5.19 -16.49
C LYS A 114 -5.71 -3.87 -17.05
N GLU A 115 -6.47 -3.22 -17.92
CA GLU A 115 -6.08 -1.93 -18.50
C GLU A 115 -6.05 -0.82 -17.44
N GLN A 116 -7.10 -0.73 -16.62
CA GLN A 116 -7.16 0.25 -15.55
C GLN A 116 -6.07 0.02 -14.50
N LYS A 117 -5.78 -1.24 -14.14
CA LYS A 117 -4.67 -1.62 -13.25
C LYS A 117 -3.34 -1.04 -13.74
N ARG A 118 -3.00 -1.26 -15.02
CA ARG A 118 -1.77 -0.69 -15.61
C ARG A 118 -1.74 0.83 -15.48
N ASN A 119 -2.82 1.50 -15.85
CA ASN A 119 -2.90 2.95 -15.82
C ASN A 119 -2.79 3.51 -14.39
N ILE A 120 -3.39 2.84 -13.39
CA ILE A 120 -3.33 3.25 -11.98
C ILE A 120 -1.94 3.00 -11.41
N ILE A 121 -1.35 1.84 -11.67
CA ILE A 121 0.01 1.49 -11.22
C ILE A 121 1.00 2.49 -11.82
N ASP A 122 0.94 2.72 -13.13
CA ASP A 122 1.83 3.65 -13.82
C ASP A 122 1.74 5.06 -13.25
N ASP A 123 0.53 5.51 -12.97
CA ASP A 123 0.28 6.84 -12.42
C ASP A 123 0.85 6.98 -11.01
N ALA A 124 0.55 6.03 -10.12
CA ALA A 124 1.04 6.04 -8.75
C ALA A 124 2.58 5.98 -8.69
N PHE A 125 3.20 5.10 -9.49
CA PHE A 125 4.66 4.97 -9.56
C PHE A 125 5.34 6.20 -10.18
N THR A 126 4.75 6.77 -11.22
CA THR A 126 5.26 7.99 -11.85
C THR A 126 5.16 9.17 -10.90
N LEU A 127 4.03 9.31 -10.20
CA LEU A 127 3.86 10.34 -9.18
C LEU A 127 4.88 10.18 -8.05
N PHE A 128 5.09 8.96 -7.54
CA PHE A 128 6.13 8.68 -6.55
C PHE A 128 7.51 9.13 -7.05
N LYS A 129 7.91 8.72 -8.26
CA LYS A 129 9.19 9.13 -8.86
C LYS A 129 9.31 10.63 -9.00
N ASN A 130 8.24 11.33 -9.39
CA ASN A 130 8.27 12.79 -9.49
C ASN A 130 8.49 13.47 -8.13
N ARG A 131 7.99 12.88 -7.05
CA ARG A 131 8.12 13.42 -5.69
C ARG A 131 9.49 13.11 -5.07
N PHE A 132 10.06 11.93 -5.32
CA PHE A 132 11.28 11.46 -4.64
C PHE A 132 12.52 11.34 -5.52
N GLY A 133 12.38 11.35 -6.85
CA GLY A 133 13.47 11.26 -7.82
C GLY A 133 13.84 9.83 -8.24
N PHE A 134 13.22 8.80 -7.65
CA PHE A 134 13.49 7.38 -7.90
C PHE A 134 12.20 6.54 -7.78
N TYR A 135 12.21 5.31 -8.30
CA TYR A 135 11.12 4.35 -8.09
C TYR A 135 11.31 3.59 -6.78
N PRO A 136 10.23 3.20 -6.08
CA PRO A 136 10.35 2.51 -4.79
C PRO A 136 10.92 1.10 -4.98
N THR A 137 11.63 0.59 -3.95
CA THR A 137 12.18 -0.78 -3.93
C THR A 137 11.22 -1.81 -3.36
N SER A 138 10.17 -1.35 -2.70
CA SER A 138 9.07 -2.16 -2.20
C SER A 138 7.73 -1.52 -2.52
N THR A 139 6.67 -2.31 -2.51
CA THR A 139 5.31 -1.80 -2.66
C THR A 139 4.33 -2.57 -1.79
N GLY A 140 3.06 -2.23 -1.83
CA GLY A 140 2.05 -3.08 -1.22
C GLY A 140 0.63 -2.68 -1.52
N SER A 141 -0.28 -3.60 -1.27
CA SER A 141 -1.71 -3.34 -1.15
C SER A 141 -2.29 -4.36 -0.19
N TYR A 142 -3.55 -4.20 0.19
CA TYR A 142 -4.27 -5.24 0.91
C TYR A 142 -4.28 -6.56 0.12
N TYR A 143 -4.44 -6.47 -1.20
CA TYR A 143 -4.31 -7.61 -2.10
C TYR A 143 -3.76 -7.17 -3.47
N LEU A 144 -2.79 -7.90 -4.00
CA LEU A 144 -2.30 -7.77 -5.38
C LEU A 144 -2.53 -9.08 -6.11
N ASP A 145 -3.24 -9.03 -7.24
CA ASP A 145 -3.41 -10.20 -8.09
C ASP A 145 -2.14 -10.51 -8.92
N ALA A 146 -2.05 -11.75 -9.42
CA ALA A 146 -0.87 -12.21 -10.16
C ALA A 146 -0.56 -11.32 -11.38
N TYR A 147 -1.59 -10.73 -11.98
CA TYR A 147 -1.43 -9.78 -13.09
C TYR A 147 -0.72 -8.50 -12.64
N SER A 148 -1.16 -7.89 -11.53
CA SER A 148 -0.59 -6.66 -11.00
C SER A 148 0.85 -6.87 -10.56
N ILE A 149 1.15 -7.99 -9.88
CA ILE A 149 2.51 -8.34 -9.48
C ILE A 149 3.40 -8.54 -10.71
N SER A 150 2.97 -9.34 -11.69
CA SER A 150 3.72 -9.58 -12.93
C SER A 150 3.99 -8.28 -13.69
N TYR A 151 3.01 -7.38 -13.74
CA TYR A 151 3.15 -6.08 -14.39
C TYR A 151 4.17 -5.20 -13.68
N ILE A 152 4.09 -5.12 -12.34
CA ILE A 152 5.03 -4.35 -11.53
C ILE A 152 6.45 -4.89 -11.69
N LYS A 153 6.66 -6.20 -11.53
CA LYS A 153 7.97 -6.85 -11.73
C LYS A 153 8.56 -6.55 -13.11
N SER A 154 7.74 -6.67 -14.15
CA SER A 154 8.21 -6.47 -15.54
C SER A 154 8.57 -5.02 -15.84
N LYS A 155 7.82 -4.05 -15.30
CA LYS A 155 7.97 -2.63 -15.65
C LYS A 155 8.82 -1.82 -14.67
N TYR A 156 8.83 -2.23 -13.40
CA TYR A 156 9.52 -1.58 -12.30
C TYR A 156 10.44 -2.60 -11.60
N PRO A 157 11.53 -3.03 -12.25
CA PRO A 157 12.40 -4.10 -11.75
C PRO A 157 13.14 -3.75 -10.45
N ASP A 158 13.16 -2.47 -10.06
CA ASP A 158 13.69 -2.02 -8.77
C ASP A 158 12.84 -2.51 -7.58
N VAL A 159 11.56 -2.86 -7.83
CA VAL A 159 10.68 -3.45 -6.82
C VAL A 159 11.02 -4.91 -6.61
N VAL A 160 11.58 -5.24 -5.44
CA VAL A 160 12.05 -6.59 -5.10
C VAL A 160 11.16 -7.29 -4.06
N CYS A 161 10.25 -6.57 -3.42
CA CYS A 161 9.29 -7.16 -2.49
C CYS A 161 7.97 -6.38 -2.45
N ALA A 162 6.89 -7.07 -2.08
CA ALA A 162 5.61 -6.45 -1.87
C ALA A 162 4.87 -7.06 -0.68
N VAL A 163 4.20 -6.22 0.10
CA VAL A 163 3.12 -6.68 0.98
C VAL A 163 1.88 -6.82 0.11
N ALA A 164 1.57 -8.06 -0.30
CA ALA A 164 0.65 -8.34 -1.40
C ALA A 164 -0.62 -9.08 -1.00
N THR A 165 -0.72 -9.56 0.24
CA THR A 165 -1.87 -10.31 0.75
C THR A 165 -2.12 -9.98 2.22
N CYS A 166 -3.39 -10.07 2.63
CA CYS A 166 -3.80 -10.07 4.03
C CYS A 166 -4.27 -11.49 4.37
N TRP A 167 -3.36 -12.26 4.98
CA TRP A 167 -3.55 -13.67 5.30
C TRP A 167 -4.77 -13.87 6.21
N GLU A 168 -5.55 -14.92 5.95
CA GLU A 168 -6.86 -15.22 6.59
C GLU A 168 -7.99 -14.20 6.38
N GLU A 169 -7.73 -13.06 5.73
CA GLU A 169 -8.76 -12.06 5.45
C GLU A 169 -9.27 -12.15 4.00
N GLY A 170 -8.39 -12.52 3.06
CA GLY A 170 -8.69 -12.72 1.64
C GLY A 170 -9.30 -11.49 0.94
N PRO A 171 -9.33 -11.42 -0.39
CA PRO A 171 -10.25 -10.50 -1.07
C PRO A 171 -11.67 -10.97 -0.77
N LYS A 172 -12.62 -10.06 -0.46
CA LYS A 172 -14.06 -10.36 -0.34
C LYS A 172 -14.60 -10.96 -1.65
N ALA A 173 -14.33 -12.24 -1.89
CA ALA A 173 -14.36 -12.87 -3.20
C ALA A 173 -15.74 -13.41 -3.60
N TYR A 174 -16.70 -13.41 -2.67
CA TYR A 174 -18.04 -13.95 -2.91
C TYR A 174 -19.11 -12.91 -2.60
N HIS A 175 -20.16 -12.85 -3.43
CA HIS A 175 -21.30 -11.94 -3.23
C HIS A 175 -22.00 -12.08 -1.87
N THR A 176 -21.78 -13.20 -1.16
CA THR A 176 -22.35 -13.52 0.15
C THR A 176 -21.43 -13.20 1.32
N THR A 177 -20.19 -12.75 1.10
CA THR A 177 -19.33 -12.27 2.19
C THR A 177 -19.89 -10.94 2.70
N ASN A 178 -20.22 -10.88 3.99
CA ASN A 178 -20.59 -9.64 4.66
C ASN A 178 -19.32 -8.80 4.97
N ASN A 179 -19.45 -7.74 5.76
CA ASN A 179 -18.31 -6.95 6.20
C ASN A 179 -17.45 -7.63 7.30
N SER A 180 -17.69 -8.91 7.60
CA SER A 180 -16.97 -9.63 8.65
C SER A 180 -15.63 -10.19 8.17
N TRP A 181 -14.74 -10.37 9.14
CA TRP A 181 -13.29 -10.42 9.03
C TRP A 181 -12.68 -11.81 8.78
N TYR A 182 -13.45 -12.79 8.27
CA TYR A 182 -13.07 -14.20 8.36
C TYR A 182 -13.23 -14.94 7.04
N THR A 183 -12.13 -15.12 6.30
CA THR A 183 -12.00 -16.24 5.37
C THR A 183 -11.18 -17.32 6.09
N PHE A 184 -11.80 -18.45 6.42
CA PHE A 184 -11.17 -19.49 7.27
C PHE A 184 -9.84 -20.04 6.70
N MET A 185 -9.54 -19.79 5.42
CA MET A 185 -8.20 -19.81 4.80
C MET A 185 -8.32 -19.17 3.40
N ASP A 186 -7.50 -18.19 3.06
CA ASP A 186 -7.40 -17.65 1.68
C ASP A 186 -6.55 -18.54 0.75
N GLY A 187 -5.83 -19.50 1.34
CA GLY A 187 -5.02 -20.51 0.66
C GLY A 187 -3.56 -20.11 0.41
N GLY A 188 -3.13 -18.93 0.87
CA GLY A 188 -1.76 -18.43 0.72
C GLY A 188 -0.79 -18.97 1.78
N PRO A 189 0.53 -18.98 1.50
CA PRO A 189 1.55 -19.24 2.50
C PRO A 189 1.57 -18.18 3.61
N TRP A 190 2.01 -18.57 4.81
CA TRP A 190 2.24 -17.64 5.92
C TRP A 190 3.55 -16.86 5.74
N ASN A 191 4.63 -17.56 5.38
CA ASN A 191 5.97 -16.96 5.21
C ASN A 191 6.14 -16.40 3.81
N PRO A 192 7.06 -15.42 3.58
CA PRO A 192 7.34 -14.87 2.26
C PRO A 192 7.57 -15.95 1.19
N TRP A 193 7.03 -15.72 -0.01
CA TRP A 193 7.11 -16.65 -1.13
C TRP A 193 7.22 -15.90 -2.45
N ILE A 194 7.65 -16.61 -3.49
CA ILE A 194 7.60 -16.14 -4.87
C ILE A 194 6.24 -16.57 -5.46
N PRO A 195 5.35 -15.64 -5.83
CA PRO A 195 4.01 -15.98 -6.32
C PRO A 195 4.02 -16.48 -7.77
N SER A 196 3.08 -17.37 -8.11
CA SER A 196 2.86 -17.88 -9.46
C SER A 196 2.12 -16.85 -10.33
N LYS A 197 2.45 -16.81 -11.63
CA LYS A 197 1.71 -16.07 -12.68
C LYS A 197 0.23 -16.45 -12.78
N ILE A 198 -0.16 -17.62 -12.28
CA ILE A 198 -1.54 -18.10 -12.28
C ILE A 198 -2.35 -17.46 -11.15
N ASN A 199 -1.79 -17.40 -9.93
CA ASN A 199 -2.47 -16.89 -8.75
C ASN A 199 -1.43 -16.50 -7.68
N THR A 200 -1.59 -15.31 -7.08
CA THR A 200 -0.69 -14.78 -6.04
C THR A 200 -0.54 -15.71 -4.84
N HIS A 201 -1.59 -16.44 -4.45
CA HIS A 201 -1.54 -17.35 -3.31
C HIS A 201 -0.81 -18.67 -3.59
N VAL A 202 -0.49 -18.97 -4.85
CA VAL A 202 0.20 -20.21 -5.24
C VAL A 202 1.69 -19.91 -5.37
N PRO A 203 2.59 -20.59 -4.63
CA PRO A 203 4.02 -20.49 -4.86
C PRO A 203 4.38 -20.90 -6.29
N ALA A 204 5.26 -20.15 -6.95
CA ALA A 204 5.76 -20.51 -8.27
C ALA A 204 6.50 -21.85 -8.22
N GLN A 205 6.18 -22.76 -9.14
CA GLN A 205 6.84 -24.07 -9.19
C GLN A 205 8.24 -24.01 -9.78
N ASN A 206 8.51 -22.99 -10.60
CA ASN A 206 9.76 -22.77 -11.31
C ASN A 206 9.84 -21.31 -11.82
N GLU A 207 10.99 -20.93 -12.38
CA GLU A 207 11.27 -19.59 -12.90
C GLU A 207 10.28 -19.15 -14.01
N ALA A 208 9.75 -20.08 -14.80
CA ALA A 208 8.78 -19.73 -15.84
C ALA A 208 7.42 -19.30 -15.25
N GLU A 209 7.09 -19.76 -14.04
CA GLU A 209 5.88 -19.37 -13.30
C GLU A 209 6.08 -18.18 -12.36
N ASP A 210 7.29 -17.70 -12.17
CA ASP A 210 7.60 -16.59 -11.26
C ASP A 210 6.93 -15.28 -11.72
N SER A 211 6.01 -14.76 -10.91
CA SER A 211 5.34 -13.46 -11.14
C SER A 211 5.91 -12.29 -10.34
N GLY A 212 6.80 -12.53 -9.37
CA GLY A 212 7.22 -11.56 -8.36
C GLY A 212 8.59 -11.90 -7.80
#